data_AF-A0AAW6BNE5-F1
#
_entry.id   AF-A0AAW6BNE5-F1
#
_cell.length_a   1.000
_cell.length_b   1.000
_cell.length_c   1.000
_cell.angle_alpha   90.00
_cell.angle_beta   90.00
_cell.angle_gamma   90.00
#
_symmetry.space_group_name_H-M   'P 1'
#
loop_
_entity.id
_entity.type
_entity.pdbx_description
1 polymer ?
#
loop_
_entity_poly.entity_id
_entity_poly.type
_entity_poly.pdbx_seq_one_letter_code
_entity_poly.pdbx_strand_id
1 'polypeptide(L)'
;MNNENSVIDGMQFSNGRWLASNISPSRHSHDNGSSLKPGSGDGGGGDMLEARVARLESDVEHIKASMSDMKADLKSVTGDVSSMKTDVAVIMQKLDGISSVLSKVPTDDKLNIKFEMINTKISEVKSEVTLQEAKTESKIKDARLHIILWILGLPSLAFALYRAYLLL
;
A
#
# COMPACT_ATOMS: atom_id res chain seq x y z
N MET A 1 -12.91 17.05 -11.23
CA MET A 1 -13.24 16.87 -9.80
C MET A 1 -14.75 16.93 -9.70
N ASN A 2 -15.39 15.76 -9.69
CA ASN A 2 -16.84 15.65 -9.66
C ASN A 2 -17.29 15.87 -8.21
N ASN A 3 -18.01 16.97 -7.96
CA ASN A 3 -18.63 17.26 -6.69
C ASN A 3 -19.87 16.36 -6.53
N GLU A 4 -19.65 15.18 -5.96
CA GLU A 4 -20.75 14.34 -5.47
C GLU A 4 -21.24 14.94 -4.15
N ASN A 5 -22.33 15.72 -4.23
CA ASN A 5 -23.11 16.12 -3.07
C ASN A 5 -23.66 14.85 -2.39
N SER A 6 -22.90 14.26 -1.48
CA SER A 6 -23.34 13.12 -0.67
C SER A 6 -24.35 13.60 0.36
N VAL A 7 -25.64 13.34 0.11
CA VAL A 7 -26.71 13.53 1.09
C VAL A 7 -26.79 12.25 1.92
N ILE A 8 -26.37 12.31 3.18
CA ILE A 8 -26.57 11.23 4.15
C ILE A 8 -27.55 11.77 5.20
N ASP A 9 -28.69 11.11 5.33
CA ASP A 9 -29.65 11.30 6.44
C ASP A 9 -30.04 12.77 6.73
N GLY A 10 -30.46 13.50 5.69
CA GLY A 10 -30.88 14.89 5.82
C GLY A 10 -29.76 15.88 6.17
N MET A 11 -28.49 15.45 6.14
CA MET A 11 -27.33 16.33 6.30
C MET A 11 -26.66 16.57 4.95
N GLN A 12 -26.50 17.84 4.60
CA GLN A 12 -25.78 18.24 3.40
C GLN A 12 -24.35 18.66 3.76
N PHE A 13 -23.38 18.15 3.00
CA PHE A 13 -21.99 18.56 3.13
C PHE A 13 -21.72 19.79 2.26
N SER A 14 -21.30 20.90 2.87
CA SER A 14 -20.97 22.13 2.14
C SER A 14 -19.80 22.86 2.81
N ASN A 15 -18.79 23.23 2.02
CA ASN A 15 -17.61 23.98 2.47
C ASN A 15 -16.91 23.36 3.71
N GLY A 16 -16.74 22.03 3.71
CA GLY A 16 -16.04 21.31 4.78
C GLY A 16 -16.84 21.14 6.08
N ARG A 17 -18.13 21.52 6.10
CA ARG A 17 -18.99 21.41 7.28
C ARG A 17 -20.29 20.71 6.94
N TRP A 18 -20.75 19.86 7.85
CA TRP A 18 -22.07 19.26 7.78
C TRP A 18 -23.12 20.25 8.25
N LEU A 19 -24.10 20.54 7.41
CA LEU A 19 -25.25 21.39 7.73
C LEU A 19 -26.52 20.55 7.66
N ALA A 20 -27.38 20.66 8.67
CA ALA A 20 -28.71 20.07 8.61
C ALA A 20 -29.50 20.71 7.45
N SER A 21 -30.08 19.89 6.57
CA SER A 21 -30.96 20.38 5.53
C SER A 21 -32.25 20.89 6.17
N ASN A 22 -32.69 22.09 5.80
CA ASN A 22 -33.98 22.65 6.22
C ASN A 22 -35.11 21.91 5.50
N ILE A 23 -35.37 20.67 5.88
CA ILE A 23 -36.59 19.95 5.53
C ILE A 23 -37.57 20.24 6.65
N SER A 24 -38.57 21.08 6.37
CA SER A 24 -39.67 21.33 7.30
C SER A 24 -40.31 19.99 7.69
N PRO A 25 -40.45 19.66 8.99
CA PRO A 25 -41.18 18.47 9.38
C PRO A 25 -42.62 18.63 8.93
N SER A 26 -43.07 17.79 8.01
CA SER A 26 -44.49 17.66 7.70
C SER A 26 -45.19 17.14 8.95
N ARG A 27 -45.78 18.06 9.72
CA ARG A 27 -46.61 17.74 10.89
C ARG A 27 -47.86 17.01 10.38
N HIS A 28 -47.88 15.68 10.50
CA HIS A 28 -49.12 14.93 10.45
C HIS A 28 -49.93 15.29 11.72
N SER A 29 -50.93 16.16 11.56
CA SER A 29 -51.96 16.39 12.58
C SER A 29 -52.84 15.14 12.64
N HIS A 30 -52.71 14.35 13.70
CA HIS A 30 -53.74 13.38 14.08
C HIS A 30 -54.81 14.13 14.88
N ASP A 31 -55.87 14.55 14.19
CA ASP A 31 -57.08 15.06 14.83
C ASP A 31 -57.80 13.88 15.50
N ASN A 32 -57.54 13.66 16.78
CA ASN A 32 -58.28 12.68 17.58
C ASN A 32 -59.49 13.34 18.23
N GLY A 33 -60.51 13.61 17.43
CA GLY A 33 -61.81 14.11 17.89
C GLY A 33 -62.68 12.98 18.42
N SER A 34 -62.47 12.54 19.67
CA SER A 34 -63.41 11.65 20.36
C SER A 34 -64.46 12.47 21.12
N SER A 35 -65.58 12.73 20.45
CA SER A 35 -66.81 13.21 21.11
C SER A 35 -67.40 12.06 21.96
N LEU A 36 -67.03 12.02 23.24
CA LEU A 36 -67.61 11.10 24.21
C LEU A 36 -69.04 11.56 24.54
N LYS A 37 -70.02 10.90 23.93
CA LYS A 37 -71.44 10.96 24.31
C LYS A 37 -71.63 10.01 25.50
N PRO A 38 -72.04 10.48 26.71
CA PRO A 38 -72.18 9.60 27.86
C PRO A 38 -73.51 8.84 27.75
N GLY A 39 -73.44 7.61 27.25
CA GLY A 39 -74.51 6.63 27.37
C GLY A 39 -74.52 6.05 28.77
N SER A 40 -75.63 6.26 29.47
CA SER A 40 -75.98 5.60 30.73
C SER A 40 -75.96 4.08 30.57
N GLY A 41 -75.23 3.38 31.43
CA GLY A 41 -75.10 1.93 31.40
C GLY A 41 -74.30 1.43 32.59
N ASP A 42 -75.03 1.19 33.68
CA ASP A 42 -74.62 0.45 34.87
C ASP A 42 -74.09 -0.95 34.45
N GLY A 43 -72.83 -1.27 34.77
CA GLY A 43 -72.20 -2.57 34.42
C GLY A 43 -70.65 -2.61 34.25
N GLY A 44 -69.94 -1.51 34.47
CA GLY A 44 -68.58 -1.29 33.93
C GLY A 44 -67.36 -1.78 34.72
N GLY A 45 -67.35 -3.02 35.22
CA GLY A 45 -66.16 -3.60 35.91
C GLY A 45 -65.46 -4.73 35.15
N GLY A 46 -66.23 -5.69 34.63
CA GLY A 46 -65.71 -6.89 33.95
C GLY A 46 -65.16 -6.59 32.56
N ASP A 47 -65.90 -5.84 31.75
CA ASP A 47 -65.54 -5.50 30.37
C ASP A 47 -64.23 -4.69 30.28
N MET A 48 -63.95 -3.88 31.30
CA MET A 48 -62.73 -3.07 31.38
C MET A 48 -61.50 -3.92 31.75
N LEU A 49 -61.69 -4.99 32.53
CA LEU A 49 -60.65 -5.98 32.82
C LEU A 49 -60.37 -6.84 31.58
N GLU A 50 -61.41 -7.31 30.89
CA GLU A 50 -61.28 -8.09 29.66
C GLU A 50 -60.52 -7.31 28.57
N ALA A 51 -60.88 -6.03 28.36
CA ALA A 51 -60.17 -5.17 27.41
C ALA A 51 -58.69 -4.94 27.79
N ARG A 52 -58.37 -4.87 29.09
CA ARG A 52 -56.97 -4.74 29.56
C ARG A 52 -56.20 -6.04 29.41
N VAL A 53 -56.84 -7.19 29.65
CA VAL A 53 -56.24 -8.51 29.45
C VAL A 53 -55.94 -8.73 27.97
N ALA A 54 -56.88 -8.44 27.07
CA ALA A 54 -56.66 -8.55 25.62
C ALA A 54 -55.50 -7.67 25.13
N ARG A 55 -55.35 -6.44 25.68
CA ARG A 55 -54.19 -5.58 25.38
C ARG A 55 -52.88 -6.18 25.89
N LEU A 56 -52.86 -6.71 27.11
CA LEU A 56 -51.67 -7.36 27.67
C LEU A 56 -51.27 -8.60 26.87
N GLU A 57 -52.24 -9.41 26.40
CA GLU A 57 -51.98 -10.54 25.52
C GLU A 57 -51.33 -10.10 24.21
N SER A 58 -51.87 -9.04 23.58
CA SER A 58 -51.28 -8.45 22.38
C SER A 58 -49.87 -7.90 22.62
N ASP A 59 -49.64 -7.19 23.72
CA ASP A 59 -48.32 -6.67 24.08
C ASP A 59 -47.31 -7.81 24.31
N VAL A 60 -47.73 -8.90 24.96
CA VAL A 60 -46.90 -10.09 25.20
C VAL A 60 -46.57 -10.80 23.88
N GLU A 61 -47.51 -10.88 22.94
CA GLU A 61 -47.24 -11.41 21.60
C GLU A 61 -46.22 -10.56 20.84
N HIS A 62 -46.34 -9.24 20.88
CA HIS A 62 -45.36 -8.33 20.30
C HIS A 62 -43.97 -8.46 20.95
N ILE A 63 -43.90 -8.55 22.29
CA ILE A 63 -42.64 -8.78 23.00
C ILE A 63 -42.01 -10.11 22.56
N LYS A 64 -42.80 -11.17 22.42
CA LYS A 64 -42.31 -12.48 21.98
C LYS A 64 -41.74 -12.42 20.56
N ALA A 65 -42.41 -11.72 19.65
CA ALA A 65 -41.92 -11.49 18.29
C ALA A 65 -40.59 -10.72 18.30
N SER A 66 -40.54 -9.56 18.98
CA SER A 66 -39.31 -8.77 19.12
C SER A 66 -38.16 -9.56 19.75
N MET A 67 -38.43 -10.42 20.74
CA MET A 67 -37.42 -11.28 21.35
C MET A 67 -36.90 -12.35 20.37
N SER A 68 -37.76 -12.87 19.49
CA SER A 68 -37.35 -13.78 18.43
C SER A 68 -36.42 -13.10 17.42
N ASP A 69 -36.74 -11.87 17.02
CA ASP A 69 -35.93 -11.08 16.09
C ASP A 69 -34.57 -10.73 16.70
N MET A 70 -34.54 -10.23 17.94
CA MET A 70 -33.27 -9.98 18.65
C MET A 70 -32.40 -11.24 18.76
N LYS A 71 -33.01 -12.42 18.95
CA LYS A 71 -32.27 -13.69 18.99
C LYS A 71 -31.66 -14.03 17.63
N ALA A 72 -32.34 -13.69 16.53
CA ALA A 72 -31.80 -13.86 15.19
C ALA A 72 -30.63 -12.88 14.94
N ASP A 73 -30.80 -11.61 15.31
CA ASP A 73 -29.75 -10.58 15.18
C ASP A 73 -28.50 -10.95 15.98
N LEU A 74 -28.65 -11.39 17.23
CA LEU A 74 -27.52 -11.84 18.06
C LEU A 74 -26.77 -13.03 17.45
N LYS A 75 -27.49 -13.95 16.78
CA LYS A 75 -26.83 -15.04 16.05
C LYS A 75 -26.05 -14.53 14.85
N SER A 76 -26.59 -13.55 14.11
CA SER A 76 -25.89 -12.91 13.00
C SER A 76 -24.61 -12.23 13.48
N VAL A 77 -24.70 -11.40 14.52
CA VAL A 77 -23.55 -10.71 15.13
C VAL A 77 -22.48 -11.70 15.59
N THR A 78 -22.89 -12.83 16.17
CA THR A 78 -21.95 -13.89 16.58
C THR A 78 -21.21 -14.48 15.37
N GLY A 79 -21.91 -14.66 14.24
CA GLY A 79 -21.32 -15.08 12.96
C GLY A 79 -20.34 -14.04 12.40
N ASP A 80 -20.74 -12.77 12.40
CA ASP A 80 -19.91 -11.66 11.92
C ASP A 80 -18.62 -11.53 12.74
N VAL A 81 -18.73 -11.57 14.07
CA VAL A 81 -17.57 -11.52 14.98
C VAL A 81 -16.65 -12.72 14.77
N SER A 82 -17.18 -13.91 14.50
CA SER A 82 -16.38 -15.11 14.21
C SER A 82 -15.62 -14.97 12.88
N SER A 83 -16.26 -14.36 11.88
CA SER A 83 -15.64 -14.07 10.58
C SER A 83 -14.55 -13.02 10.73
N MET A 84 -14.82 -11.91 11.43
CA MET A 84 -13.83 -10.88 11.74
C MET A 84 -12.59 -11.44 12.48
N LYS A 85 -12.80 -12.35 13.44
CA LYS A 85 -11.68 -13.01 14.13
C LYS A 85 -10.78 -13.78 13.16
N THR A 86 -11.38 -14.44 12.17
CA THR A 86 -10.66 -15.16 11.12
C THR A 86 -9.90 -14.19 10.22
N ASP A 87 -10.55 -13.12 9.77
CA ASP A 87 -9.92 -12.10 8.92
C ASP A 87 -8.73 -11.44 9.61
N VAL A 88 -8.87 -11.10 10.90
CA VAL A 88 -7.77 -10.54 11.70
C VAL A 88 -6.60 -11.53 11.80
N ALA A 89 -6.86 -12.82 12.02
CA ALA A 89 -5.80 -13.83 12.05
C ALA A 89 -5.05 -13.93 10.71
N VAL A 90 -5.77 -13.86 9.58
CA VAL A 90 -5.15 -13.83 8.25
C VAL A 90 -4.33 -12.55 8.05
N ILE A 91 -4.83 -11.39 8.50
CA ILE A 91 -4.09 -10.12 8.43
C ILE A 91 -2.79 -10.21 9.24
N MET A 92 -2.83 -10.76 10.44
CA MET A 92 -1.62 -10.95 11.26
C MET A 92 -0.60 -11.84 10.55
N GLN A 93 -1.04 -12.97 9.99
CA GLN A 93 -0.15 -13.85 9.21
C GLN A 93 0.46 -13.13 8.00
N LYS A 94 -0.32 -12.30 7.29
CA LYS A 94 0.19 -11.49 6.18
C LYS A 94 1.19 -10.44 6.65
N LEU A 95 0.96 -9.78 7.79
CA LEU A 95 1.88 -8.82 8.39
C LEU A 95 3.22 -9.49 8.77
N ASP A 96 3.18 -10.68 9.35
CA ASP A 96 4.39 -11.45 9.66
C ASP A 96 5.16 -11.81 8.38
N GLY A 97 4.44 -12.20 7.31
CA GLY A 97 5.02 -12.44 6.00
C GLY A 97 5.71 -11.19 5.42
N ILE A 98 5.05 -10.03 5.48
CA ILE A 98 5.61 -8.76 5.02
C ILE A 98 6.87 -8.39 5.83
N SER A 99 6.83 -8.53 7.15
CA SER A 99 7.99 -8.28 8.03
C SER A 99 9.18 -9.16 7.65
N SER A 100 8.94 -10.45 7.40
CA SER A 100 9.97 -11.37 6.93
C SER A 100 10.58 -10.94 5.59
N VAL A 101 9.75 -10.53 4.63
CA VAL A 101 10.23 -10.03 3.33
C VAL A 101 11.04 -8.74 3.50
N LEU A 102 10.56 -7.80 4.32
CA LEU A 102 11.23 -6.52 4.56
C LEU A 102 12.61 -6.71 5.19
N SER A 103 12.78 -7.68 6.10
CA SER A 103 14.10 -8.01 6.68
C SER A 103 15.14 -8.49 5.66
N LYS A 104 14.70 -8.99 4.50
CA LYS A 104 15.57 -9.44 3.41
C LYS A 104 15.90 -8.33 2.42
N VAL A 105 15.12 -7.25 2.40
CA VAL A 105 15.44 -6.06 1.61
C VAL A 105 16.74 -5.48 2.18
N PRO A 106 17.81 -5.36 1.37
CA PRO A 106 19.06 -4.81 1.86
C PRO A 106 18.82 -3.38 2.35
N THR A 107 19.28 -3.10 3.58
CA THR A 107 19.26 -1.75 4.14
C THR A 107 20.16 -0.81 3.33
N ASP A 108 19.87 0.48 3.41
CA ASP A 108 20.63 1.53 2.73
C ASP A 108 22.13 1.45 3.05
N ASP A 109 22.48 1.14 4.30
CA ASP A 109 23.88 0.93 4.72
C ASP A 109 24.58 -0.18 3.92
N LYS A 110 23.89 -1.30 3.67
CA LYS A 110 24.44 -2.44 2.93
C LYS A 110 24.60 -2.11 1.44
N LEU A 111 23.68 -1.32 0.88
CA LEU A 111 23.79 -0.83 -0.49
C LEU A 111 24.93 0.17 -0.63
N ASN A 112 25.05 1.11 0.31
CA ASN A 112 26.14 2.08 0.35
C ASN A 112 27.50 1.39 0.46
N ILE A 113 27.66 0.41 1.35
CA ILE A 113 28.91 -0.37 1.46
C ILE A 113 29.24 -1.06 0.12
N LYS A 114 28.25 -1.69 -0.53
CA LYS A 114 28.46 -2.31 -1.85
C LYS A 114 28.86 -1.28 -2.91
N PHE A 115 28.23 -0.11 -2.90
CA PHE A 115 28.54 0.98 -3.82
C PHE A 115 29.96 1.51 -3.62
N GLU A 116 30.37 1.74 -2.37
CA GLU A 116 31.75 2.15 -2.02
C GLU A 116 32.79 1.11 -2.44
N MET A 117 32.51 -0.18 -2.22
CA MET A 117 33.37 -1.26 -2.69
C MET A 117 33.49 -1.29 -4.22
N ILE A 118 32.37 -1.09 -4.93
CA ILE A 118 32.37 -1.00 -6.40
C ILE A 118 33.20 0.19 -6.85
N ASN A 119 33.01 1.36 -6.23
CA ASN A 119 33.74 2.57 -6.57
C ASN A 119 35.26 2.40 -6.37
N THR A 120 35.66 1.75 -5.28
CA THR A 120 37.07 1.42 -5.01
C THR A 120 37.63 0.48 -6.08
N LYS A 121 36.92 -0.60 -6.41
CA LYS A 121 37.33 -1.54 -7.47
C LYS A 121 37.42 -0.88 -8.84
N ILE A 122 36.51 0.05 -9.17
CA ILE A 122 36.56 0.80 -10.43
C ILE A 122 37.80 1.71 -10.46
N SER A 123 38.14 2.36 -9.35
CA SER A 123 39.35 3.18 -9.23
C SER A 123 40.62 2.34 -9.42
N GLU A 124 40.67 1.17 -8.80
CA GLU A 124 41.78 0.22 -8.93
C GLU A 124 41.95 -0.24 -10.38
N VAL A 125 40.88 -0.74 -11.01
CA VAL A 125 40.90 -1.15 -12.43
C VAL A 125 41.33 0.00 -13.33
N LYS A 126 40.87 1.23 -13.07
CA LYS A 126 41.27 2.41 -13.84
C LYS A 126 42.78 2.64 -13.75
N SER A 127 43.37 2.53 -12.57
CA SER A 127 44.82 2.69 -12.39
C SER A 127 45.61 1.58 -13.08
N GLU A 128 45.17 0.32 -12.97
CA GLU A 128 45.79 -0.82 -13.65
C GLU A 128 45.77 -0.67 -15.17
N VAL A 129 44.64 -0.22 -15.74
CA VAL A 129 44.52 0.02 -17.19
C VAL A 129 45.50 1.10 -17.64
N THR A 130 45.60 2.23 -16.94
CA THR A 130 46.55 3.31 -17.30
C THR A 130 48.02 2.85 -17.22
N LEU A 131 48.34 1.98 -16.26
CA LEU A 131 49.68 1.41 -16.13
C LEU A 131 49.99 0.44 -17.28
N GLN A 132 49.01 -0.37 -17.70
CA GLN A 132 49.15 -1.25 -18.86
C GLN A 132 49.35 -0.46 -20.15
N GLU A 133 48.58 0.60 -20.37
CA GLU A 133 48.75 1.50 -21.52
C GLU A 133 50.18 2.04 -21.59
N ALA A 134 50.71 2.61 -20.50
CA ALA A 134 52.08 3.12 -20.44
C ALA A 134 53.13 2.02 -20.73
N LYS A 135 52.95 0.82 -20.19
CA LYS A 135 53.84 -0.33 -20.44
C LYS A 135 53.79 -0.78 -21.90
N THR A 136 52.62 -0.77 -22.53
CA THR A 136 52.48 -1.12 -23.95
C THR A 136 53.10 -0.06 -24.86
N GLU A 137 52.93 1.22 -24.57
CA GLU A 137 53.58 2.31 -25.31
C GLU A 137 55.10 2.19 -25.28
N SER A 138 55.69 1.89 -24.12
CA SER A 138 57.13 1.69 -23.97
C SER A 138 57.62 0.52 -24.83
N LYS A 139 56.93 -0.63 -24.80
CA LYS A 139 57.28 -1.80 -25.62
C LYS A 139 57.18 -1.50 -27.12
N ILE A 140 56.16 -0.75 -27.55
CA ILE A 140 56.00 -0.34 -28.94
C ILE A 140 57.13 0.60 -29.37
N LYS A 141 57.54 1.54 -28.51
CA LYS A 141 58.68 2.44 -28.78
C LYS A 141 59.98 1.66 -28.95
N ASP A 142 60.25 0.69 -28.07
CA ASP A 142 61.42 -0.18 -28.14
C ASP A 142 61.45 -0.99 -29.46
N ALA A 143 60.33 -1.63 -29.81
CA ALA A 143 60.19 -2.36 -31.06
C ALA A 143 60.42 -1.47 -32.31
N ARG A 144 59.86 -0.26 -32.31
CA ARG A 144 60.06 0.71 -33.40
C ARG A 144 61.53 1.12 -33.52
N LEU A 145 62.21 1.37 -32.41
CA LEU A 145 63.62 1.75 -32.40
C LEU A 145 64.50 0.62 -32.97
N HIS A 146 64.23 -0.62 -32.57
CA HIS A 146 64.94 -1.81 -33.08
C HIS A 146 64.80 -1.97 -34.60
N ILE A 147 63.58 -1.79 -35.12
CA ILE A 147 63.31 -1.87 -36.56
C ILE A 147 64.09 -0.79 -37.32
N ILE A 148 64.08 0.46 -36.84
CA ILE A 148 64.82 1.57 -37.47
C ILE A 148 66.32 1.29 -37.45
N LEU A 149 66.85 0.79 -36.32
CA LEU A 149 68.25 0.45 -36.18
C LEU A 149 68.68 -0.63 -37.19
N TRP A 150 67.85 -1.65 -37.44
CA TRP A 150 68.13 -2.66 -38.46
C TRP A 150 68.08 -2.11 -39.88
N ILE A 151 67.08 -1.30 -40.22
CA ILE A 151 66.93 -0.74 -41.58
C ILE A 151 68.10 0.22 -41.92
N LEU A 152 68.53 1.06 -40.98
CA LEU A 152 69.61 2.04 -41.21
C LEU A 152 71.02 1.50 -40.94
N GLY A 153 71.16 0.62 -39.95
CA GLY A 153 72.47 0.13 -39.51
C GLY A 153 73.07 -0.91 -40.45
N LEU A 154 72.25 -1.82 -40.99
CA LEU A 154 72.74 -2.89 -41.87
C LEU A 154 73.38 -2.37 -43.17
N PRO A 155 72.79 -1.41 -43.91
CA PRO A 155 73.43 -0.84 -45.10
C PRO A 155 74.73 -0.10 -44.79
N SER A 156 74.78 0.62 -43.66
CA SER A 156 75.98 1.37 -43.24
C SER A 156 77.15 0.42 -42.91
N LEU A 157 76.87 -0.67 -42.20
CA LEU A 157 77.87 -1.68 -41.87
C LEU A 157 78.38 -2.41 -43.12
N ALA A 158 77.47 -2.81 -44.02
CA ALA A 158 77.84 -3.42 -45.30
C ALA A 158 78.71 -2.48 -46.15
N PHE A 159 78.37 -1.19 -46.19
CA PHE A 159 79.17 -0.18 -46.90
C PHE A 159 80.56 0.02 -46.28
N ALA A 160 80.67 0.07 -44.95
CA ALA A 160 81.95 0.21 -44.26
C ALA A 160 82.86 -1.00 -44.52
N LEU A 161 82.31 -2.22 -44.47
CA LEU A 161 83.05 -3.45 -44.79
C LEU A 161 83.47 -3.49 -46.26
N TYR A 162 82.57 -3.12 -47.18
CA TYR A 162 82.90 -3.01 -48.60
C TYR A 162 84.05 -2.02 -48.85
N ARG A 163 84.02 -0.87 -48.18
CA ARG A 163 85.07 0.16 -48.28
C ARG A 163 86.41 -0.30 -47.72
N ALA A 164 86.41 -1.00 -46.59
CA ALA A 164 87.61 -1.55 -45.99
C ALA A 164 88.22 -2.66 -46.88
N TYR A 165 87.37 -3.52 -47.45
CA TYR A 165 87.79 -4.55 -48.40
C TYR A 165 88.41 -3.95 -49.68
N LEU A 166 87.87 -2.85 -50.19
CA LEU A 166 88.41 -2.17 -51.38
C LEU A 166 89.78 -1.51 -51.15
N LEU A 167 90.13 -1.22 -49.89
CA LEU A 167 91.39 -0.58 -49.50
C LEU A 167 92.51 -1.59 -49.17
N LEU A 168 92.18 -2.88 -49.07
CA LEU A 168 93.13 -3.97 -48.84
C LEU A 168 93.52 -4.63 -50.17
#